data_AF-A0A9X4XIR9-F1
#
_entry.id   AF-A0A9X4XIR9-F1
#
_cell.length_a   1.000
_cell.length_b   1.000
_cell.length_c   1.000
_cell.angle_alpha   90.00
_cell.angle_beta   90.00
_cell.angle_gamma   90.00
#
_symmetry.space_group_name_H-M   'P 1'
#
loop_
_entity.id
_entity.type
_entity.pdbx_description
1 polymer ?
#
loop_
_entity_poly.entity_id
_entity_poly.type
_entity_poly.pdbx_seq_one_letter_code
_entity_poly.pdbx_strand_id
1 'polypeptide(L)'
;MKQMPVRQLQKSEWKSYCDRISNGLEGKRAEIEVAGLPIGDQIVAKQILIFGITYDPKDDIIEVALEGLDHIIHKPRSLAADEGAAGLANLEIVDGEGRKQIVKLMDPLMLLPPER
;
A
#
# COMPACT_ATOMS: atom_id res chain seq x y z
N MET A 1 -5.71 15.96 -13.26
CA MET A 1 -4.62 14.98 -13.06
C MET A 1 -5.08 13.67 -13.69
N LYS A 2 -4.29 13.05 -14.57
CA LYS A 2 -4.69 11.80 -15.24
C LYS A 2 -4.47 10.66 -14.25
N GLN A 3 -5.52 10.09 -13.67
CA GLN A 3 -5.43 8.78 -13.02
C GLN A 3 -5.13 7.76 -14.12
N MET A 4 -4.12 6.91 -13.92
CA MET A 4 -3.91 5.78 -14.82
C MET A 4 -4.90 4.68 -14.41
N PRO A 5 -5.35 3.82 -15.34
CA PRO A 5 -6.28 2.76 -14.99
C PRO A 5 -5.67 1.84 -13.93
N VAL A 6 -6.47 1.47 -12.93
CA VAL A 6 -6.11 0.48 -11.91
C VAL A 6 -5.64 -0.81 -12.59
N ARG A 7 -4.40 -1.20 -12.33
CA ARG A 7 -3.76 -2.37 -12.92
C ARG A 7 -3.85 -3.55 -11.98
N GLN A 8 -4.60 -4.58 -12.39
CA GLN A 8 -4.54 -5.89 -11.76
C GLN A 8 -3.22 -6.58 -12.12
N LEU A 9 -2.45 -6.98 -11.11
CA LEU A 9 -1.13 -7.59 -11.29
C LEU A 9 -1.25 -9.11 -11.30
N GLN A 10 -0.58 -9.76 -12.25
CA GLN A 10 -0.43 -11.21 -12.25
C GLN A 10 0.46 -11.63 -11.07
N LYS A 11 0.17 -12.77 -10.44
CA LYS A 11 0.92 -13.22 -9.25
C LYS A 11 2.43 -13.36 -9.48
N SER A 12 2.84 -13.70 -10.71
CA SER A 12 4.24 -13.74 -11.12
C SER A 12 4.96 -12.39 -11.08
N GLU A 13 4.22 -11.28 -11.12
CA GLU A 13 4.75 -9.92 -11.13
C GLU A 13 4.84 -9.31 -9.73
N TRP A 14 4.18 -9.89 -8.73
CA TRP A 14 4.00 -9.25 -7.41
C TRP A 14 5.33 -8.90 -6.75
N LYS A 15 6.27 -9.85 -6.69
CA LYS A 15 7.58 -9.62 -6.08
C LYS A 15 8.32 -8.46 -6.77
N SER A 16 8.51 -8.57 -8.09
CA SER A 16 9.22 -7.55 -8.87
C SER A 16 8.52 -6.19 -8.82
N TYR A 17 7.20 -6.18 -8.75
CA TYR A 17 6.42 -4.94 -8.63
C TYR A 17 6.67 -4.27 -7.27
N CYS A 18 6.48 -5.02 -6.17
CA CYS A 18 6.73 -4.57 -4.79
C CYS A 18 8.16 -4.05 -4.60
N ASP A 19 9.16 -4.80 -5.08
CA ASP A 19 10.57 -4.40 -5.02
C ASP A 19 10.81 -3.07 -5.79
N ARG A 20 10.18 -2.91 -6.97
CA ARG A 20 10.32 -1.69 -7.79
C ARG A 20 9.70 -0.47 -7.11
N ILE A 21 8.47 -0.58 -6.60
CA ILE A 21 7.75 0.57 -6.03
C ILE A 21 8.35 1.02 -4.70
N SER A 22 8.97 0.12 -3.93
CA SER A 22 9.49 0.43 -2.59
C SER A 22 10.51 1.57 -2.61
N ASN A 23 11.31 1.67 -3.68
CA ASN A 23 12.27 2.77 -3.85
C ASN A 23 11.59 4.16 -3.95
N GLY A 24 10.35 4.20 -4.42
CA GLY A 24 9.57 5.45 -4.56
C GLY A 24 8.76 5.80 -3.32
N LEU A 25 8.87 5.03 -2.23
CA LEU A 25 8.12 5.24 -0.99
C LEU A 25 8.86 6.12 0.02
N GLU A 26 10.15 6.41 -0.21
CA GLU A 26 10.96 7.21 0.70
C GLU A 26 10.28 8.55 1.03
N GLY A 27 10.12 8.84 2.33
CA GLY A 27 9.50 10.06 2.83
C GLY A 27 7.98 10.15 2.68
N LYS A 28 7.32 9.18 2.05
CA LYS A 28 5.85 9.11 1.97
C LYS A 28 5.27 8.60 3.28
N ARG A 29 3.97 8.89 3.45
CA ARG A 29 3.15 8.34 4.53
C ARG A 29 2.09 7.42 3.94
N ALA A 30 1.74 6.37 4.67
CA ALA A 30 0.69 5.45 4.33
C ALA A 30 -0.49 5.58 5.32
N GLU A 31 -1.69 5.45 4.78
CA GLU A 31 -2.88 5.09 5.53
C GLU A 31 -3.30 3.68 5.08
N ILE A 32 -3.62 2.82 6.03
CA ILE A 32 -4.07 1.46 5.76
C ILE A 32 -5.50 1.32 6.24
N GLU A 33 -6.38 0.96 5.32
CA GLU A 33 -7.78 0.63 5.56
C GLU A 33 -7.99 -0.86 5.35
N VAL A 34 -8.72 -1.49 6.26
CA VAL A 34 -9.15 -2.88 6.16
C VAL A 34 -10.66 -2.94 6.11
N ALA A 35 -11.20 -3.38 4.98
CA ALA A 35 -12.62 -3.46 4.74
C ALA A 35 -13.10 -4.90 4.55
N GLY A 36 -14.16 -5.28 5.25
CA GLY A 36 -14.81 -6.59 5.09
C GLY A 36 -16.15 -6.67 5.81
N LEU A 37 -17.05 -7.52 5.33
CA LEU A 37 -18.40 -7.70 5.92
C LEU A 37 -18.42 -7.84 7.45
N PRO A 38 -17.54 -8.62 8.10
CA PRO A 38 -17.61 -8.79 9.55
C PRO A 38 -17.07 -7.59 10.35
N ILE A 39 -16.26 -6.71 9.75
CA ILE A 39 -15.56 -5.63 10.47
C ILE A 39 -15.94 -4.23 9.98
N GLY A 40 -16.69 -4.10 8.88
CA GLY A 40 -16.94 -2.81 8.24
C GLY A 40 -15.66 -2.27 7.60
N ASP A 41 -15.50 -0.95 7.62
CA ASP A 41 -14.30 -0.23 7.16
C ASP A 41 -13.51 0.25 8.38
N GLN A 42 -12.25 -0.17 8.50
CA GLN A 42 -11.40 0.09 9.65
C GLN A 42 -10.09 0.73 9.21
N ILE A 43 -9.78 1.91 9.73
CA ILE A 43 -8.44 2.51 9.59
C ILE A 43 -7.52 1.88 10.64
N VAL A 44 -6.55 1.08 10.19
CA VAL A 44 -5.61 0.36 11.08
C VAL A 44 -4.28 1.09 11.23
N ALA A 45 -3.91 1.92 10.27
CA ALA A 45 -2.76 2.81 10.34
C ALA A 45 -3.12 4.14 9.68
N LYS A 46 -2.80 5.26 10.33
CA LYS A 46 -3.17 6.60 9.85
C LYS A 46 -1.96 7.49 9.66
N GLN A 47 -1.64 7.81 8.41
CA GLN A 47 -0.55 8.70 8.01
C GLN A 47 0.81 8.38 8.66
N ILE A 48 1.16 7.10 8.72
CA ILE A 48 2.43 6.62 9.29
C ILE A 48 3.49 6.59 8.20
N LEU A 49 4.75 6.89 8.52
CA LEU A 49 5.85 6.76 7.55
C LEU A 49 5.92 5.32 7.02
N ILE A 50 6.08 5.18 5.71
CA ILE A 50 6.22 3.88 5.04
C ILE A 50 7.65 3.72 4.53
N PHE A 51 8.24 2.54 4.78
CA PHE A 51 9.60 2.22 4.37
C PHE A 51 9.64 1.34 3.12
N GLY A 52 8.63 0.49 2.92
CA GLY A 52 8.64 -0.47 1.83
C GLY A 52 7.38 -1.32 1.78
N ILE A 53 7.20 -1.99 0.63
CA ILE A 53 6.22 -3.04 0.44
C ILE A 53 6.94 -4.21 -0.22
N THR A 54 6.85 -5.40 0.37
CA THR A 54 7.48 -6.61 -0.17
C THR A 54 6.47 -7.74 -0.31
N TYR A 55 6.75 -8.68 -1.22
CA TYR A 55 6.01 -9.93 -1.34
C TYR A 55 6.98 -11.10 -1.17
N ASP A 56 6.77 -11.92 -0.14
CA ASP A 56 7.48 -13.19 0.01
C ASP A 56 6.63 -14.34 -0.57
N PRO A 57 7.01 -14.91 -1.71
CA PRO A 57 6.30 -16.04 -2.30
C PRO A 57 6.46 -17.35 -1.51
N LYS A 58 7.45 -17.48 -0.62
CA LYS A 58 7.65 -18.70 0.18
C LYS A 58 6.58 -18.83 1.25
N ASP A 59 6.36 -17.75 2.00
CA ASP A 59 5.35 -17.69 3.06
C ASP A 59 3.97 -17.27 2.53
N ASP A 60 3.94 -16.72 1.31
CA ASP A 60 2.76 -16.15 0.64
C ASP A 60 2.17 -15.02 1.49
N ILE A 61 3.00 -14.01 1.75
CA ILE A 61 2.68 -12.82 2.53
C ILE A 61 3.07 -11.56 1.77
N ILE A 62 2.24 -10.53 1.86
CA ILE A 62 2.64 -9.15 1.54
C ILE A 62 2.91 -8.44 2.86
N GLU A 63 4.06 -7.80 2.96
CA GLU A 63 4.46 -6.99 4.11
C GLU A 63 4.48 -5.52 3.72
N VAL A 64 3.85 -4.68 4.52
CA VAL A 64 3.94 -3.23 4.43
C VAL A 64 4.71 -2.74 5.66
N ALA A 65 5.97 -2.36 5.46
CA ALA A 65 6.84 -1.92 6.52
C ALA A 65 6.55 -0.45 6.86
N LEU A 66 6.11 -0.17 8.08
CA LEU A 66 5.77 1.16 8.55
C LEU A 66 6.64 1.55 9.75
N GLU A 67 6.67 2.85 10.05
CA GLU A 67 7.28 3.33 11.29
C GLU A 67 6.56 2.76 12.51
N GLY A 68 7.29 1.91 13.26
CA GLY A 68 6.85 1.36 14.54
C GLY A 68 5.98 0.10 14.45
N LEU A 69 5.59 -0.36 13.26
CA LEU A 69 4.87 -1.62 13.06
C LEU A 69 4.98 -2.13 11.62
N ASP A 70 4.83 -3.45 11.45
CA ASP A 70 4.65 -4.05 10.13
C ASP A 70 3.20 -4.50 9.96
N HIS A 71 2.61 -4.17 8.81
CA HIS A 71 1.29 -4.66 8.43
C HIS A 71 1.44 -5.87 7.51
N ILE A 72 1.21 -7.06 8.07
CA ILE A 72 1.39 -8.34 7.37
C ILE A 72 0.04 -8.84 6.84
N ILE A 73 -0.02 -9.09 5.54
CA ILE A 73 -1.19 -9.57 4.82
C ILE A 73 -0.94 -11.02 4.39
N HIS A 74 -1.62 -11.97 5.04
CA HIS A 74 -1.46 -13.39 4.77
C HIS A 74 -2.31 -13.88 3.59
N LYS A 75 -1.74 -14.80 2.81
CA LYS A 75 -2.38 -15.50 1.68
C LYS A 75 -3.10 -14.55 0.72
N PRO A 76 -2.41 -13.51 0.20
CA PRO A 76 -3.02 -12.55 -0.70
C PRO A 76 -3.55 -13.25 -1.97
N ARG A 77 -4.79 -12.92 -2.32
CA ARG A 77 -5.55 -13.51 -3.43
C ARG A 77 -5.49 -12.65 -4.69
N SER A 78 -5.45 -11.33 -4.55
CA SER A 78 -5.28 -10.40 -5.65
C SER A 78 -4.50 -9.17 -5.21
N LEU A 79 -3.83 -8.54 -6.16
CA LEU A 79 -3.07 -7.31 -5.99
C LEU A 79 -3.39 -6.37 -7.14
N ALA A 80 -3.87 -5.17 -6.82
CA ALA A 80 -4.20 -4.14 -7.79
C ALA A 80 -3.49 -2.85 -7.42
N ALA A 81 -2.83 -2.23 -8.39
CA ALA A 81 -2.11 -1.00 -8.21
C ALA A 81 -2.76 0.13 -9.01
N ASP A 82 -2.99 1.25 -8.36
CA ASP A 82 -3.31 2.51 -9.02
C ASP A 82 -2.04 3.36 -9.06
N GLU A 83 -1.52 3.55 -10.28
CA GLU A 83 -0.35 4.37 -10.52
C GLU A 83 -0.80 5.80 -10.88
N GLY A 84 -0.39 6.77 -10.06
CA GLY A 84 -0.55 8.18 -10.33
C GLY A 84 0.67 8.76 -11.06
N ALA A 85 0.62 10.08 -11.31
CA ALA A 85 1.72 10.80 -11.96
C ALA A 85 3.04 10.77 -11.15
N ALA A 86 2.97 10.53 -9.84
CA ALA A 86 4.11 10.50 -8.91
C ALA A 86 4.49 9.06 -8.48
N GLY A 87 4.08 8.04 -9.23
CA GLY A 87 4.26 6.64 -8.86
C GLY A 87 3.00 6.03 -8.24
N LEU A 88 3.16 4.98 -7.43
CA LEU A 88 2.04 4.32 -6.77
C LEU A 88 1.22 5.32 -5.93
N ALA A 89 -0.09 5.37 -6.13
CA ALA A 89 -1.01 6.18 -5.35
C ALA A 89 -1.80 5.31 -4.35
N ASN A 90 -2.28 4.16 -4.79
CA ASN A 90 -2.89 3.16 -3.92
C ASN A 90 -2.55 1.73 -4.36
N LEU A 91 -2.50 0.85 -3.36
CA LEU A 91 -2.37 -0.59 -3.54
C LEU A 91 -3.54 -1.27 -2.83
N GLU A 92 -4.39 -1.97 -3.59
CA GLU A 92 -5.47 -2.80 -3.06
C GLU A 92 -5.02 -4.27 -3.06
N ILE A 93 -5.11 -4.91 -1.90
CA ILE A 93 -4.84 -6.33 -1.71
C ILE A 93 -6.11 -6.99 -1.19
N VAL A 94 -6.51 -8.11 -1.79
CA VAL A 94 -7.53 -8.98 -1.17
C VAL A 94 -6.81 -10.08 -0.42
N ASP A 95 -7.01 -10.15 0.88
CA ASP A 95 -6.32 -11.11 1.75
C ASP A 95 -6.92 -12.53 1.69
N GLY A 96 -6.29 -13.46 2.42
CA GLY A 96 -6.71 -14.85 2.50
C GLY A 96 -8.12 -15.07 3.04
N GLU A 97 -8.70 -14.09 3.75
CA GLU A 97 -10.07 -14.11 4.28
C GLU A 97 -11.06 -13.37 3.38
N GLY A 98 -10.58 -12.77 2.28
CA GLY A 98 -11.39 -12.00 1.36
C GLY A 98 -11.63 -10.55 1.81
N ARG A 99 -10.91 -10.05 2.82
CA ARG A 99 -10.96 -8.64 3.19
C ARG A 99 -10.11 -7.83 2.21
N LYS A 100 -10.56 -6.61 1.94
CA LYS A 100 -9.77 -5.62 1.20
C LYS A 100 -8.84 -4.91 2.17
N GLN A 101 -7.58 -4.85 1.80
CA GLN A 101 -6.51 -4.14 2.47
C GLN A 101 -6.08 -3.03 1.51
N ILE A 102 -6.34 -1.78 1.84
CA ILE A 102 -6.10 -0.63 0.97
C ILE A 102 -4.98 0.20 1.57
N VAL A 103 -3.84 0.24 0.88
CA VAL A 103 -2.70 1.08 1.25
C VAL A 103 -2.77 2.35 0.42
N LYS A 104 -3.08 3.48 1.04
CA LYS A 104 -3.13 4.80 0.41
C LYS A 104 -1.84 5.55 0.70
N LEU A 105 -1.18 6.02 -0.35
CA LEU A 105 0.08 6.76 -0.24
C LEU A 105 -0.19 8.27 -0.28
N MET A 106 0.49 8.98 0.60
CA MET A 106 0.42 10.43 0.70
C MET A 106 1.84 10.97 0.59
N ASP A 107 2.01 11.96 -0.27
CA ASP A 107 3.23 12.75 -0.30
C ASP A 107 3.42 13.48 1.03
N PRO A 108 4.67 13.66 1.47
CA PRO A 108 4.94 14.48 2.65
C PRO A 108 4.35 15.86 2.42
N LEU A 109 3.52 16.31 3.38
CA LEU A 109 3.04 17.68 3.40
C LEU A 109 4.26 18.60 3.48
N MET A 110 4.58 19.30 2.39
CA MET A 110 5.41 20.49 2.48
C MET A 110 4.60 21.52 3.25
N LEU A 111 4.84 21.63 4.56
CA LEU A 111 4.40 22.79 5.31
C LEU A 111 5.11 24.00 4.69
N LEU A 112 4.35 24.88 4.04
CA LEU A 112 4.87 26.20 3.70
C LEU A 112 5.33 26.84 5.02
N PRO A 113 6.53 27.46 5.08
CA PRO A 113 6.95 28.17 6.27
C PRO A 113 5.89 29.24 6.59
N PRO A 114 5.59 29.48 7.89
CA PRO A 114 4.60 30.48 8.25
C PRO A 114 5.01 31.83 7.65
N GLU A 115 4.05 32.50 6.99
CA GLU A 115 4.24 33.86 6.51
C GLU A 115 4.54 34.76 7.72
N ARG A 116 5.64 35.52 7.64
CA ARG A 116 6.11 36.41 8.70
C ARG A 116 5.27 37.67 8.82
#